data_AF-A0A1G0XVQ0-F1
#
_entry.id   AF-A0A1G0XVQ0-F1
#
_cell.length_a   1.000
_cell.length_b   1.000
_cell.length_c   1.000
_cell.angle_alpha   90.00
_cell.angle_beta   90.00
_cell.angle_gamma   90.00
#
_symmetry.space_group_name_H-M   'P 1'
#
loop_
_entity.id
_entity.type
_entity.pdbx_description
1 polymer ?
#
loop_
_entity_poly.entity_id
_entity_poly.type
_entity_poly.pdbx_seq_one_letter_code
_entity_poly.pdbx_strand_id
1 'polypeptide(L)'
;MECSLLPGMAYLFKDVKTNEFVSVIWDGSGNAMGKFQTSSPSLGITDIFGKERKIAVLPDGSFSLTYGPSLTYLRSSQPIRQLEQKAVKISGGDEQGLKVELGAKAIIQPSGSATEVKVVMKNASSKEAKVNLRILDSKGKTVVEKDSKVPPIDQKTETISFSPDMEGAILARFILVTIYEDGYSSYTEELPFHVRCFEVADNTQMTRKVRMAGTDHGIYLISNPFLEVSFDADCGGRVLEIIDRKNRTSQVNINYELISNLQKGRYTYGIWDQLNNQLRDSPFKVLKAESGRLVLEGTTKEKLSFVKDWCLEKNQLRLKLQIRNESEQEQGINYYMHPEYTVGGTGDSVSDVFLLPAAEGIVRMPFWTGLGEKKTGILTEKWWGVLDTVSGEFLRQDFSADNFQQPGIWFGQGAYSMYMNSVAGMKLLPGKSWNAEMVWTILNDRKKDFDGRTDKDGK
;
A
#
# COMPACT_ATOMS: atom_id res chain seq x y z
N MET A 1 -21.88 -2.81 58.81
CA MET A 1 -22.41 -1.69 58.00
C MET A 1 -21.82 -1.87 56.62
N GLU A 2 -22.47 -2.69 55.78
CA GLU A 2 -22.01 -2.97 54.41
C GLU A 2 -22.45 -1.80 53.52
N CYS A 3 -21.48 -1.05 53.02
CA CYS A 3 -21.73 0.03 52.07
C CYS A 3 -21.89 -0.61 50.69
N SER A 4 -23.13 -0.81 50.25
CA SER A 4 -23.47 -1.23 48.89
C SER A 4 -23.09 -0.10 47.92
N LEU A 5 -21.96 -0.23 47.22
CA LEU A 5 -21.56 0.68 46.15
C LEU A 5 -22.49 0.50 44.94
N LEU A 6 -23.37 1.47 44.69
CA LEU A 6 -23.87 1.85 43.36
C LEU A 6 -24.15 3.37 43.34
N PRO A 7 -23.97 4.09 42.20
CA PRO A 7 -23.91 3.53 40.85
C PRO A 7 -22.68 3.97 40.01
N GLY A 8 -22.04 3.01 39.32
CA GLY A 8 -21.07 3.30 38.25
C GLY A 8 -21.73 3.67 36.91
N MET A 9 -23.05 3.53 36.77
CA MET A 9 -23.87 4.08 35.66
C MET A 9 -24.97 4.98 36.22
N ALA A 10 -24.89 6.29 35.96
CA ALA A 10 -25.83 7.27 36.48
C ALA A 10 -27.10 7.39 35.63
N TYR A 11 -26.97 7.31 34.30
CA TYR A 11 -28.08 7.49 33.38
C TYR A 11 -27.93 6.59 32.16
N LEU A 12 -29.04 5.98 31.72
CA LEU A 12 -29.18 5.32 30.44
C LEU A 12 -30.36 5.96 29.72
N PHE A 13 -30.11 6.57 28.57
CA PHE A 13 -31.16 7.12 27.73
C PHE A 13 -30.90 6.78 26.27
N LYS A 14 -31.91 6.94 25.43
CA LYS A 14 -31.80 6.74 23.98
C LYS A 14 -31.81 8.10 23.30
N ASP A 15 -30.76 8.42 22.55
CA ASP A 15 -30.69 9.63 21.76
C ASP A 15 -31.70 9.52 20.61
N VAL A 16 -32.63 10.47 20.53
CA VAL A 16 -33.72 10.46 19.55
C VAL A 16 -33.21 10.77 18.14
N LYS A 17 -32.10 11.50 18.00
CA LYS A 17 -31.52 11.87 16.70
C LYS A 17 -30.69 10.74 16.12
N THR A 18 -29.84 10.11 16.93
CA THR A 18 -28.94 9.04 16.45
C THR A 18 -29.53 7.64 16.63
N ASN A 19 -30.61 7.50 17.41
CA ASN A 19 -31.22 6.22 17.79
C ASN A 19 -30.28 5.31 18.61
N GLU A 20 -29.19 5.87 19.15
CA GLU A 20 -28.22 5.15 19.98
C GLU A 20 -28.56 5.23 21.47
N PHE A 21 -28.11 4.25 22.24
CA PHE A 21 -28.12 4.30 23.69
C PHE A 21 -26.91 5.06 24.20
N VAL A 22 -27.15 5.96 25.16
CA VAL A 22 -26.11 6.73 25.84
C VAL A 22 -26.14 6.35 27.32
N SER A 23 -25.04 5.75 27.78
CA SER A 23 -24.80 5.44 29.20
C SER A 23 -23.82 6.45 29.76
N VAL A 24 -24.15 7.09 30.88
CA VAL A 24 -23.29 8.07 31.54
C VAL A 24 -22.69 7.43 32.78
N ILE A 25 -21.35 7.36 32.85
CA ILE A 25 -20.60 6.78 33.96
C ILE A 25 -19.77 7.85 34.66
N TRP A 26 -19.68 7.75 35.98
CA TRP A 26 -18.84 8.59 36.85
C TRP A 26 -18.75 7.96 38.25
N ASP A 27 -17.71 8.30 38.99
CA ASP A 27 -17.58 7.95 40.41
C ASP A 27 -17.06 9.15 41.19
N GLY A 28 -17.95 9.79 41.95
CA GLY A 28 -17.62 10.95 42.78
C GLY A 28 -16.68 10.65 43.95
N SER A 29 -16.44 9.37 44.27
CA SER A 29 -15.52 8.97 45.34
C SER A 29 -14.05 8.89 44.93
N GLY A 30 -13.77 8.89 43.62
CA GLY A 30 -12.42 8.81 43.07
C GLY A 30 -12.36 7.97 41.79
N ASN A 31 -11.16 7.53 41.41
CA ASN A 31 -10.99 6.70 40.22
C ASN A 31 -11.50 5.27 40.46
N ALA A 32 -12.31 4.78 39.53
CA ALA A 32 -12.85 3.43 39.50
C ALA A 32 -12.55 2.75 38.16
N MET A 33 -12.46 1.43 38.21
CA MET A 33 -12.49 0.55 37.05
C MET A 33 -13.84 -0.15 37.05
N GLY A 34 -14.56 -0.08 35.94
CA GLY A 34 -15.80 -0.84 35.73
C GLY A 34 -15.60 -1.92 34.68
N LYS A 35 -16.26 -3.06 34.89
CA LYS A 35 -16.46 -4.08 33.86
C LYS A 35 -17.89 -3.98 33.35
N PHE A 36 -18.08 -3.98 32.05
CA PHE A 36 -19.35 -3.75 31.38
C PHE A 36 -19.60 -4.82 30.32
N GLN A 37 -20.85 -4.91 29.86
CA GLN A 37 -21.28 -5.82 28.80
C GLN A 37 -22.33 -5.16 27.91
N THR A 38 -22.24 -5.39 26.60
CA THR A 38 -23.24 -4.98 25.61
C THR A 38 -23.26 -5.95 24.44
N SER A 39 -24.38 -6.00 23.71
CA SER A 39 -24.47 -6.72 22.43
C SER A 39 -24.08 -5.85 21.22
N SER A 40 -23.73 -4.57 21.44
CA SER A 40 -23.12 -3.75 20.40
C SER A 40 -21.72 -4.26 20.05
N PRO A 41 -21.35 -4.35 18.76
CA PRO A 41 -20.01 -4.79 18.35
C PRO A 41 -18.90 -3.78 18.73
N SER A 42 -19.28 -2.52 18.98
CA SER A 42 -18.39 -1.45 19.43
C SER A 42 -19.18 -0.36 20.14
N LEU A 43 -18.49 0.47 20.92
CA LEU A 43 -19.03 1.67 21.53
C LEU A 43 -18.11 2.89 21.33
N GLY A 44 -18.71 4.07 21.28
CA GLY A 44 -18.02 5.35 21.38
C GLY A 44 -17.89 5.78 22.85
N ILE A 45 -16.75 6.34 23.21
CA ILE A 45 -16.46 6.91 24.53
C ILE A 45 -16.15 8.37 24.32
N THR A 46 -16.89 9.26 24.98
CA THR A 46 -16.66 10.70 24.97
C THR A 46 -16.43 11.16 26.40
N ASP A 47 -15.30 11.81 26.68
CA ASP A 47 -15.08 12.44 27.98
C ASP A 47 -15.78 13.81 28.08
N ILE A 48 -15.76 14.41 29.27
CA ILE A 48 -16.38 15.72 29.53
C ILE A 48 -15.77 16.87 28.69
N PHE A 49 -14.56 16.68 28.14
CA PHE A 49 -13.89 17.66 27.28
C PHE A 49 -14.19 17.43 25.79
N GLY A 50 -15.02 16.43 25.46
CA GLY A 50 -15.36 16.08 24.10
C GLY A 50 -14.30 15.25 23.40
N LYS A 51 -13.31 14.69 24.10
CA LYS A 51 -12.36 13.76 23.51
C LYS A 51 -13.07 12.44 23.24
N GLU A 52 -13.10 12.06 21.97
CA GLU A 52 -13.76 10.84 21.53
C GLU A 52 -12.74 9.72 21.27
N ARG A 53 -13.09 8.50 21.65
CA ARG A 53 -12.43 7.27 21.21
C ARG A 53 -13.45 6.16 21.00
N LYS A 54 -13.14 5.18 20.16
CA LYS A 54 -13.98 4.01 19.93
C LYS A 54 -13.30 2.77 20.52
N ILE A 55 -14.08 1.88 21.12
CA ILE A 55 -13.61 0.55 21.51
C ILE A 55 -14.52 -0.51 20.89
N ALA A 56 -13.92 -1.55 20.31
CA ALA A 56 -14.60 -2.78 19.98
C ALA A 56 -14.73 -3.64 21.23
N VAL A 57 -15.81 -4.42 21.33
CA VAL A 57 -16.04 -5.31 22.48
C VAL A 57 -15.45 -6.69 22.22
N LEU A 58 -15.12 -7.39 23.31
CA LEU A 58 -14.73 -8.80 23.27
C LEU A 58 -15.89 -9.69 22.75
N PRO A 59 -15.64 -10.95 22.33
CA PRO A 59 -16.67 -11.78 21.70
C PRO A 59 -17.89 -12.02 22.60
N ASP A 60 -17.68 -12.01 23.91
CA ASP A 60 -18.72 -12.13 24.94
C ASP A 60 -19.46 -10.81 25.23
N GLY A 61 -19.16 -9.76 24.46
CA GLY A 61 -19.71 -8.43 24.61
C GLY A 61 -19.09 -7.62 25.75
N SER A 62 -18.08 -8.15 26.44
CA SER A 62 -17.49 -7.49 27.60
C SER A 62 -16.41 -6.46 27.23
N PHE A 63 -16.26 -5.47 28.11
CA PHE A 63 -15.19 -4.48 28.08
C PHE A 63 -14.96 -3.88 29.46
N SER A 64 -13.78 -3.30 29.67
CA SER A 64 -13.38 -2.64 30.90
C SER A 64 -13.08 -1.16 30.64
N LEU A 65 -13.37 -0.30 31.60
CA LEU A 65 -13.09 1.13 31.47
C LEU A 65 -12.78 1.73 32.84
N THR A 66 -11.71 2.52 32.89
CA THR A 66 -11.48 3.44 34.00
C THR A 66 -12.21 4.75 33.79
N TYR A 67 -12.85 5.21 34.86
CA TYR A 67 -13.53 6.49 34.96
C TYR A 67 -13.31 7.05 36.36
N GLY A 68 -13.53 8.34 36.51
CA GLY A 68 -13.34 9.02 37.79
C GLY A 68 -14.48 9.97 38.08
N PRO A 69 -14.22 11.09 38.78
CA PRO A 69 -15.27 12.02 39.17
C PRO A 69 -15.87 12.80 37.99
N SER A 70 -15.20 12.82 36.83
CA SER A 70 -15.70 13.44 35.61
C SER A 70 -16.63 12.50 34.84
N LEU A 71 -17.73 13.07 34.32
CA LEU A 71 -18.67 12.34 33.46
C LEU A 71 -17.97 11.78 32.22
N THR A 72 -18.25 10.52 31.93
CA THR A 72 -17.88 9.85 30.69
C THR A 72 -19.13 9.28 30.03
N TYR A 73 -19.28 9.52 28.73
CA TYR A 73 -20.44 9.11 27.94
C TYR A 73 -20.05 7.89 27.10
N LEU A 74 -20.83 6.83 27.20
CA LEU A 74 -20.71 5.62 26.39
C LEU A 74 -21.88 5.59 25.41
N ARG A 75 -21.58 5.62 24.11
CA ARG A 75 -22.58 5.54 23.03
C ARG A 75 -22.53 4.18 22.36
N SER A 76 -23.67 3.51 22.23
CA SER A 76 -23.77 2.17 21.67
C SER A 76 -25.11 1.93 20.98
N SER A 77 -25.16 1.04 20.00
CA SER A 77 -26.40 0.67 19.30
C SER A 77 -27.36 -0.19 20.15
N GLN A 78 -26.85 -0.76 21.24
CA GLN A 78 -27.54 -1.62 22.19
C GLN A 78 -27.23 -1.15 23.61
N PRO A 79 -28.11 -1.43 24.60
CA PRO A 79 -27.86 -1.04 25.98
C PRO A 79 -26.54 -1.60 26.54
N ILE A 80 -25.90 -0.85 27.44
CA ILE A 80 -24.75 -1.30 28.22
C ILE A 80 -25.22 -1.68 29.61
N ARG A 81 -24.71 -2.80 30.12
CA ARG A 81 -24.88 -3.27 31.50
C ARG A 81 -23.54 -3.22 32.22
N GLN A 82 -23.53 -2.66 33.43
CA GLN A 82 -22.39 -2.77 34.32
C GLN A 82 -22.42 -4.12 35.04
N LEU A 83 -21.30 -4.83 35.00
CA LEU A 83 -21.10 -6.11 35.68
C LEU A 83 -20.40 -5.92 37.02
N GLU A 84 -19.33 -5.14 37.04
CA GLU A 84 -18.47 -4.97 38.23
C GLU A 84 -17.93 -3.53 38.34
N GLN A 85 -17.53 -3.15 39.56
CA GLN A 85 -16.84 -1.88 39.86
C GLN A 85 -15.79 -2.11 40.94
N LYS A 86 -14.61 -1.50 40.78
CA LYS A 86 -13.54 -1.51 41.77
C LYS A 86 -12.80 -0.19 41.82
N ALA A 87 -12.57 0.36 43.01
CA ALA A 87 -11.73 1.54 43.19
C ALA A 87 -10.27 1.25 42.77
N VAL A 88 -9.65 2.18 42.05
CA VAL A 88 -8.27 2.05 41.55
C VAL A 88 -7.45 3.31 41.81
N LYS A 89 -6.15 3.15 42.09
CA LYS A 89 -5.19 4.25 42.10
C LYS A 89 -4.52 4.31 40.73
N ILE A 90 -4.81 5.35 39.96
CA ILE A 90 -4.16 5.60 38.67
C ILE A 90 -3.06 6.63 38.93
N SER A 91 -1.80 6.22 38.83
CA SER A 91 -0.65 7.14 38.80
C SER A 91 -0.52 7.69 37.38
N GLY A 92 -0.50 9.03 37.23
CA GLY A 92 -0.29 9.67 35.94
C GLY A 92 1.08 9.27 35.37
N GLY A 93 1.08 8.53 34.27
CA GLY A 93 2.29 8.00 33.64
C GLY A 93 2.08 6.75 32.78
N ASP A 94 0.99 6.01 32.96
CA ASP A 94 0.65 4.84 32.12
C ASP A 94 0.00 5.30 30.79
N GLU A 95 0.75 6.02 29.95
CA GLU A 95 0.36 6.28 28.56
C GLU A 95 0.47 4.99 27.73
N GLN A 96 -0.64 4.58 27.10
CA GLN A 96 -0.80 3.52 26.10
C GLN A 96 0.23 2.39 26.17
N GLY A 97 -0.03 1.42 27.05
CA GLY A 97 0.90 0.31 27.30
C GLY A 97 1.21 -0.56 26.10
N LEU A 98 0.32 -0.69 25.10
CA LEU A 98 0.54 -1.55 23.94
C LEU A 98 0.57 -0.74 22.64
N LYS A 99 1.68 -0.80 21.91
CA LYS A 99 1.80 -0.32 20.53
C LYS A 99 1.71 -1.49 19.56
N VAL A 100 0.85 -1.39 18.55
CA VAL A 100 0.67 -2.42 17.52
C VAL A 100 1.18 -1.92 16.17
N GLU A 101 1.93 -2.77 15.47
CA GLU A 101 2.46 -2.47 14.14
C GLU A 101 2.28 -3.69 13.23
N LEU A 102 1.89 -3.46 11.98
CA LEU A 102 1.89 -4.50 10.96
C LEU A 102 3.30 -4.67 10.39
N GLY A 103 3.72 -5.91 10.15
CA GLY A 103 4.99 -6.20 9.47
C GLY A 103 5.02 -5.71 8.02
N ALA A 104 3.86 -5.67 7.36
CA ALA A 104 3.69 -5.09 6.03
C ALA A 104 2.26 -4.54 5.87
N LYS A 105 2.11 -3.40 5.18
CA LYS A 105 0.81 -2.81 4.84
C LYS A 105 0.16 -3.42 3.58
N ALA A 106 0.96 -4.11 2.78
CA ALA A 106 0.51 -4.85 1.61
C ALA A 106 1.20 -6.21 1.59
N ILE A 107 0.44 -7.26 1.31
CA ILE A 107 0.92 -8.64 1.23
C ILE A 107 0.62 -9.14 -0.18
N ILE A 108 1.65 -9.51 -0.92
CA ILE A 108 1.54 -10.05 -2.27
C ILE A 108 1.74 -11.56 -2.21
N GLN A 109 0.83 -12.34 -2.80
CA GLN A 109 0.86 -13.80 -2.72
C GLN A 109 0.17 -14.49 -3.89
N PRO A 110 0.40 -15.79 -4.10
CA PRO A 110 -0.36 -16.55 -5.08
C PRO A 110 -1.84 -16.70 -4.68
N SER A 111 -2.73 -16.67 -5.68
CA SER A 111 -4.15 -16.94 -5.51
C SER A 111 -4.38 -18.32 -4.88
N GLY A 112 -5.38 -18.42 -4.01
CA GLY A 112 -5.69 -19.64 -3.25
C GLY A 112 -4.72 -19.98 -2.11
N SER A 113 -3.62 -19.24 -1.94
CA SER A 113 -2.73 -19.41 -0.78
C SER A 113 -3.31 -18.73 0.46
N ALA A 114 -3.00 -19.28 1.63
CA ALA A 114 -3.27 -18.58 2.90
C ALA A 114 -2.38 -17.35 3.02
N THR A 115 -2.97 -16.25 3.47
CA THR A 115 -2.28 -15.00 3.82
C THR A 115 -1.70 -15.12 5.21
N GLU A 116 -0.44 -14.72 5.39
CA GLU A 116 0.20 -14.59 6.70
C GLU A 116 0.42 -13.12 7.04
N VAL A 117 -0.24 -12.65 8.10
CA VAL A 117 -0.09 -11.29 8.62
C VAL A 117 0.81 -11.35 9.85
N LYS A 118 1.94 -10.65 9.80
CA LYS A 118 2.81 -10.45 10.95
C LYS A 118 2.37 -9.22 11.72
N VAL A 119 2.12 -9.37 13.01
CA VAL A 119 1.70 -8.30 13.93
C VAL A 119 2.76 -8.18 15.02
N VAL A 120 3.40 -7.03 15.11
CA VAL A 120 4.38 -6.70 16.15
C VAL A 120 3.66 -5.91 17.24
N MET A 121 3.68 -6.42 18.46
CA MET A 121 3.06 -5.79 19.62
C MET A 121 4.15 -5.50 20.64
N LYS A 122 4.28 -4.23 21.03
CA LYS A 122 5.27 -3.76 22.01
C LYS A 122 4.53 -3.34 23.27
N ASN A 123 4.73 -4.05 24.36
CA ASN A 123 4.11 -3.77 25.64
C ASN A 123 5.09 -3.01 26.54
N ALA A 124 4.85 -1.73 26.75
CA ALA A 124 5.57 -0.88 27.69
C ALA A 124 5.02 -0.97 29.13
N SER A 125 3.90 -1.65 29.35
CA SER A 125 3.30 -1.80 30.68
C SER A 125 4.08 -2.77 31.57
N SER A 126 3.96 -2.55 32.88
CA SER A 126 4.44 -3.48 33.92
C SER A 126 3.55 -4.72 34.10
N LYS A 127 2.42 -4.81 33.36
CA LYS A 127 1.49 -5.94 33.38
C LYS A 127 1.43 -6.65 32.04
N GLU A 128 1.08 -7.93 32.06
CA GLU A 128 0.78 -8.71 30.85
C GLU A 128 -0.43 -8.10 30.14
N ALA A 129 -0.30 -7.84 28.84
CA ALA A 129 -1.42 -7.42 28.00
C ALA A 129 -2.11 -8.65 27.41
N LYS A 130 -3.42 -8.78 27.67
CA LYS A 130 -4.28 -9.75 26.98
C LYS A 130 -4.81 -9.08 25.72
N VAL A 131 -4.58 -9.71 24.58
CA VAL A 131 -4.84 -9.13 23.27
C VAL A 131 -5.72 -10.08 22.46
N ASN A 132 -6.78 -9.56 21.88
CA ASN A 132 -7.62 -10.22 20.91
C ASN A 132 -7.39 -9.56 19.54
N LEU A 133 -6.88 -10.34 18.59
CA LEU A 133 -6.56 -9.89 17.24
C LEU A 133 -7.65 -10.42 16.30
N ARG A 134 -8.34 -9.51 15.60
CA ARG A 134 -9.35 -9.85 14.58
C ARG A 134 -8.94 -9.25 13.26
N ILE A 135 -9.07 -10.04 12.19
CA ILE A 135 -9.00 -9.51 10.83
C ILE A 135 -10.42 -9.41 10.31
N LEU A 136 -10.81 -8.22 9.88
CA LEU A 136 -12.09 -7.95 9.24
C LEU A 136 -11.89 -7.79 7.74
N ASP A 137 -12.82 -8.33 6.96
CA ASP A 137 -12.92 -8.05 5.52
C ASP A 137 -13.49 -6.65 5.24
N SER A 138 -13.60 -6.32 3.95
CA SER A 138 -14.14 -5.02 3.49
C SER A 138 -15.61 -4.77 3.88
N LYS A 139 -16.35 -5.82 4.28
CA LYS A 139 -17.75 -5.76 4.74
C LYS A 139 -17.83 -5.71 6.28
N GLY A 140 -16.71 -5.70 6.97
CA GLY A 140 -16.64 -5.69 8.44
C GLY A 140 -16.87 -7.06 9.08
N LYS A 141 -16.87 -8.15 8.31
CA LYS A 141 -17.01 -9.51 8.84
C LYS A 141 -15.65 -10.02 9.30
N THR A 142 -15.62 -10.62 10.49
CA THR A 142 -14.42 -11.30 11.01
C THR A 142 -14.09 -12.52 10.15
N VAL A 143 -12.89 -12.53 9.55
CA VAL A 143 -12.37 -13.66 8.76
C VAL A 143 -11.47 -14.58 9.59
N VAL A 144 -10.77 -14.03 10.59
CA VAL A 144 -10.00 -14.78 11.56
C VAL A 144 -9.92 -14.01 12.87
N GLU A 145 -9.86 -14.74 13.97
CA GLU A 145 -9.71 -14.22 15.32
C GLU A 145 -8.67 -15.05 16.07
N LYS A 146 -7.81 -14.39 16.84
CA LYS A 146 -6.73 -15.02 17.60
C LYS A 146 -6.50 -14.28 18.90
N ASP A 147 -6.54 -15.00 20.01
CA ASP A 147 -6.09 -14.47 21.29
C ASP A 147 -4.57 -14.60 21.43
N SER A 148 -3.97 -13.59 22.03
CA SER A 148 -2.55 -13.52 22.35
C SER A 148 -2.33 -12.85 23.71
N LYS A 149 -1.11 -13.01 24.18
CA LYS A 149 -0.60 -12.40 25.40
C LYS A 149 0.77 -11.84 25.13
N VAL A 150 1.00 -10.61 25.57
CA VAL A 150 2.28 -9.91 25.45
C VAL A 150 2.82 -9.67 26.86
N PRO A 151 3.98 -10.25 27.22
CA PRO A 151 4.57 -10.06 28.54
C PRO A 151 4.83 -8.58 28.89
N PRO A 152 4.98 -8.24 30.18
CA PRO A 152 5.38 -6.91 30.60
C PRO A 152 6.72 -6.49 30.01
N ILE A 153 6.84 -5.22 29.60
CA ILE A 153 8.11 -4.61 29.12
C ILE A 153 8.80 -5.50 28.06
N ASP A 154 8.02 -5.95 27.09
CA ASP A 154 8.45 -6.92 26.09
C ASP A 154 7.84 -6.65 24.71
N GLN A 155 8.40 -7.27 23.68
CA GLN A 155 7.89 -7.26 22.33
C GLN A 155 7.57 -8.69 21.87
N LYS A 156 6.38 -8.87 21.31
CA LYS A 156 5.97 -10.12 20.68
C LYS A 156 5.60 -9.91 19.23
N THR A 157 6.02 -10.82 18.36
CA THR A 157 5.52 -10.93 16.99
C THR A 157 4.57 -12.11 16.88
N GLU A 158 3.33 -11.84 16.51
CA GLU A 158 2.34 -12.85 16.17
C GLU A 158 2.23 -13.00 14.66
N THR A 159 2.06 -14.23 14.19
CA THR A 159 1.65 -14.51 12.81
C THR A 159 0.21 -15.02 12.82
N ILE A 160 -0.64 -14.37 12.04
CA ILE A 160 -2.05 -14.72 11.85
C ILE A 160 -2.22 -15.19 10.41
N SER A 161 -2.67 -16.44 10.24
CA SER A 161 -2.92 -17.03 8.93
C SER A 161 -4.42 -17.07 8.63
N PHE A 162 -4.83 -16.67 7.43
CA PHE A 162 -6.22 -16.77 6.98
C PHE A 162 -6.31 -16.92 5.47
N SER A 163 -7.42 -17.45 4.97
CA SER A 163 -7.70 -17.53 3.52
C SER A 163 -8.55 -16.33 3.10
N PRO A 164 -8.01 -15.38 2.32
CA PRO A 164 -8.77 -14.21 1.89
C PRO A 164 -9.83 -14.63 0.86
N ASP A 165 -11.08 -14.25 1.09
CA ASP A 165 -12.08 -14.24 0.02
C ASP A 165 -11.86 -13.00 -0.84
N MET A 166 -11.49 -13.21 -2.09
CA MET A 166 -11.14 -12.14 -3.01
C MET A 166 -12.34 -11.64 -3.84
N GLU A 167 -13.51 -12.29 -3.75
CA GLU A 167 -14.73 -11.91 -4.51
C GLU A 167 -14.49 -11.68 -6.02
N GLY A 168 -13.60 -12.48 -6.62
CA GLY A 168 -13.21 -12.34 -8.04
C GLY A 168 -12.33 -11.12 -8.35
N ALA A 169 -11.88 -10.38 -7.35
CA ALA A 169 -10.88 -9.33 -7.46
C ALA A 169 -9.46 -9.87 -7.23
N ILE A 170 -8.47 -9.07 -7.59
CA ILE A 170 -7.05 -9.43 -7.39
C ILE A 170 -6.43 -8.72 -6.18
N LEU A 171 -7.15 -7.75 -5.61
CA LEU A 171 -6.75 -6.93 -4.48
C LEU A 171 -7.96 -6.80 -3.55
N ALA A 172 -7.75 -6.98 -2.26
CA ALA A 172 -8.75 -6.77 -1.23
C ALA A 172 -8.17 -5.99 -0.04
N ARG A 173 -9.02 -5.16 0.59
CA ARG A 173 -8.68 -4.42 1.80
C ARG A 173 -9.21 -5.17 3.02
N PHE A 174 -8.36 -5.27 4.03
CA PHE A 174 -8.66 -5.85 5.33
C PHE A 174 -8.30 -4.85 6.43
N ILE A 175 -8.84 -5.08 7.63
CA ILE A 175 -8.53 -4.29 8.83
C ILE A 175 -8.12 -5.25 9.93
N LEU A 176 -6.92 -5.07 10.48
CA LEU A 176 -6.55 -5.69 11.75
C LEU A 176 -7.15 -4.83 12.88
N VAL A 177 -8.10 -5.41 13.60
CA VAL A 177 -8.65 -4.85 14.83
C VAL A 177 -7.97 -5.52 16.01
N THR A 178 -7.24 -4.73 16.78
CA THR A 178 -6.56 -5.20 17.99
C THR A 178 -7.29 -4.67 19.20
N ILE A 179 -7.88 -5.58 19.98
CA ILE A 179 -8.56 -5.26 21.23
C ILE A 179 -7.66 -5.73 22.37
N TYR A 180 -7.33 -4.85 23.30
CA TYR A 180 -6.51 -5.24 24.45
C TYR A 180 -6.93 -4.52 25.71
N GLU A 181 -6.59 -5.12 26.85
CA GLU A 181 -6.71 -4.48 28.15
C GLU A 181 -5.32 -4.26 28.74
N ASP A 182 -5.05 -3.05 29.25
CA ASP A 182 -3.82 -2.71 29.99
C ASP A 182 -3.93 -3.02 31.50
N GLY A 183 -4.97 -3.79 31.87
CA GLY A 183 -5.35 -4.08 33.25
C GLY A 183 -6.28 -3.05 33.88
N TYR A 184 -6.63 -1.97 33.17
CA TYR A 184 -7.53 -0.92 33.65
C TYR A 184 -8.63 -0.57 32.64
N SER A 185 -8.26 -0.36 31.39
CA SER A 185 -9.20 -0.03 30.31
C SER A 185 -9.01 -0.96 29.12
N SER A 186 -10.10 -1.18 28.39
CA SER A 186 -10.04 -1.75 27.05
C SER A 186 -9.69 -0.67 26.03
N TYR A 187 -8.89 -1.03 25.05
CA TYR A 187 -8.49 -0.20 23.92
C TYR A 187 -8.74 -0.94 22.62
N THR A 188 -8.83 -0.16 21.54
CA THR A 188 -8.93 -0.71 20.20
C THR A 188 -8.03 0.07 19.26
N GLU A 189 -7.25 -0.66 18.48
CA GLU A 189 -6.45 -0.13 17.39
C GLU A 189 -6.89 -0.80 16.09
N GLU A 190 -7.13 0.00 15.05
CA GLU A 190 -7.52 -0.47 13.73
C GLU A 190 -6.41 -0.13 12.73
N LEU A 191 -5.77 -1.17 12.17
CA LEU A 191 -4.70 -1.02 11.19
C LEU A 191 -5.15 -1.61 9.84
N PRO A 192 -5.41 -0.77 8.82
CA PRO A 192 -5.76 -1.26 7.50
C PRO A 192 -4.55 -1.89 6.80
N PHE A 193 -4.81 -2.91 6.00
CA PHE A 193 -3.82 -3.52 5.11
C PHE A 193 -4.48 -4.10 3.86
N HIS A 194 -3.65 -4.46 2.89
CA HIS A 194 -4.10 -5.00 1.62
C HIS A 194 -3.51 -6.37 1.35
N VAL A 195 -4.30 -7.23 0.72
CA VAL A 195 -3.84 -8.50 0.17
C VAL A 195 -4.01 -8.45 -1.35
N ARG A 196 -2.90 -8.67 -2.05
CA ARG A 196 -2.80 -8.68 -3.51
C ARG A 196 -2.49 -10.11 -3.96
N CYS A 197 -3.44 -10.75 -4.63
CA CYS A 197 -3.32 -12.13 -5.10
C CYS A 197 -2.98 -12.19 -6.59
N PHE A 198 -1.78 -12.66 -6.93
CA PHE A 198 -1.42 -12.94 -8.33
C PHE A 198 -1.84 -14.35 -8.73
N GLU A 199 -2.09 -14.60 -10.00
CA GLU A 199 -2.56 -15.91 -10.46
C GLU A 199 -1.52 -17.01 -10.24
N VAL A 200 -1.99 -18.21 -9.91
CA VAL A 200 -1.10 -19.37 -9.81
C VAL A 200 -0.54 -19.65 -11.20
N ALA A 201 0.79 -19.64 -11.32
CA ALA A 201 1.45 -19.84 -12.61
C ALA A 201 1.16 -21.23 -13.17
N ASP A 202 0.41 -21.31 -14.27
CA ASP A 202 0.20 -22.55 -15.04
C ASP A 202 1.20 -22.70 -16.20
N ASN A 203 2.36 -22.05 -16.09
CA ASN A 203 3.40 -21.94 -17.12
C ASN A 203 3.00 -21.18 -18.39
N THR A 204 1.82 -20.57 -18.47
CA THR A 204 1.37 -19.87 -19.68
C THR A 204 1.44 -18.34 -19.56
N GLN A 205 1.69 -17.68 -20.70
CA GLN A 205 1.45 -16.24 -20.83
C GLN A 205 -0.05 -16.00 -20.92
N MET A 206 -0.54 -15.00 -20.21
CA MET A 206 -1.96 -14.64 -20.22
C MET A 206 -2.14 -13.14 -20.25
N THR A 207 -3.26 -12.72 -20.86
CA THR A 207 -3.77 -11.35 -20.75
C THR A 207 -5.26 -11.42 -20.47
N ARG A 208 -5.73 -10.71 -19.45
CA ARG A 208 -7.17 -10.69 -19.12
C ARG A 208 -7.56 -9.42 -18.37
N LYS A 209 -8.86 -9.11 -18.41
CA LYS A 209 -9.46 -8.05 -17.61
C LYS A 209 -9.86 -8.62 -16.25
N VAL A 210 -9.58 -7.87 -15.18
CA VAL A 210 -9.87 -8.25 -13.79
C VAL A 210 -10.37 -7.06 -12.99
N ARG A 211 -10.90 -7.32 -11.78
CA ARG A 211 -11.28 -6.28 -10.82
C ARG A 211 -10.16 -6.03 -9.82
N MET A 212 -9.89 -4.76 -9.52
CA MET A 212 -9.00 -4.33 -8.44
C MET A 212 -9.81 -3.50 -7.46
N ALA A 213 -9.73 -3.80 -6.16
CA ALA A 213 -10.43 -2.98 -5.17
C ALA A 213 -9.96 -1.52 -5.27
N GLY A 214 -10.91 -0.59 -5.20
CA GLY A 214 -10.68 0.83 -5.37
C GLY A 214 -11.01 1.36 -6.78
N THR A 215 -11.00 0.52 -7.82
CA THR A 215 -11.45 0.94 -9.16
C THR A 215 -12.94 0.68 -9.36
N ASP A 216 -13.62 1.55 -10.11
CA ASP A 216 -15.01 1.37 -10.55
C ASP A 216 -15.12 0.69 -11.93
N HIS A 217 -13.98 0.44 -12.56
CA HIS A 217 -13.82 -0.25 -13.84
C HIS A 217 -12.84 -1.42 -13.68
N GLY A 218 -12.75 -2.28 -14.71
CA GLY A 218 -11.81 -3.39 -14.72
C GLY A 218 -10.45 -2.96 -15.27
N ILE A 219 -9.37 -3.50 -14.69
CA ILE A 219 -7.99 -3.29 -15.13
C ILE A 219 -7.51 -4.50 -15.95
N TYR A 220 -6.42 -4.33 -16.69
CA TYR A 220 -5.81 -5.42 -17.46
C TYR A 220 -4.61 -6.00 -16.72
N LEU A 221 -4.51 -7.32 -16.70
CA LEU A 221 -3.30 -8.03 -16.29
C LEU A 221 -2.65 -8.66 -17.51
N ILE A 222 -1.33 -8.56 -17.59
CA ILE A 222 -0.48 -9.43 -18.39
C ILE A 222 0.38 -10.22 -17.41
N SER A 223 0.46 -11.54 -17.55
CA SER A 223 1.33 -12.34 -16.69
C SER A 223 1.96 -13.51 -17.41
N ASN A 224 3.03 -14.04 -16.81
CA ASN A 224 3.73 -15.25 -17.21
C ASN A 224 4.35 -15.90 -15.94
N PRO A 225 5.21 -16.93 -16.06
CA PRO A 225 5.79 -17.58 -14.88
C PRO A 225 6.65 -16.71 -13.98
N PHE A 226 7.20 -15.60 -14.51
CA PHE A 226 8.14 -14.74 -13.82
C PHE A 226 7.46 -13.50 -13.24
N LEU A 227 6.62 -12.84 -14.05
CA LEU A 227 6.07 -11.53 -13.73
C LEU A 227 4.54 -11.49 -13.87
N GLU A 228 3.91 -10.60 -13.10
CA GLU A 228 2.54 -10.15 -13.32
C GLU A 228 2.51 -8.62 -13.34
N VAL A 229 1.90 -8.05 -14.38
CA VAL A 229 1.88 -6.59 -14.61
C VAL A 229 0.45 -6.14 -14.75
N SER A 230 0.06 -5.11 -14.00
CA SER A 230 -1.27 -4.51 -14.02
C SER A 230 -1.29 -3.18 -14.75
N PHE A 231 -2.34 -2.98 -15.56
CA PHE A 231 -2.53 -1.81 -16.42
C PHE A 231 -3.92 -1.22 -16.20
N ASP A 232 -3.96 0.10 -15.99
CA ASP A 232 -5.22 0.85 -15.97
C ASP A 232 -5.40 1.56 -17.31
N ALA A 233 -6.18 0.93 -18.21
CA ALA A 233 -6.49 1.50 -19.52
C ALA A 233 -7.41 2.72 -19.43
N ASP A 234 -8.28 2.81 -18.41
CA ASP A 234 -9.24 3.90 -18.27
C ASP A 234 -8.59 5.14 -17.60
N CYS A 235 -7.42 4.99 -16.99
CA CYS A 235 -6.62 6.07 -16.42
C CYS A 235 -5.23 6.17 -17.08
N GLY A 236 -5.20 6.58 -18.35
CA GLY A 236 -3.97 6.91 -19.08
C GLY A 236 -3.21 5.71 -19.64
N GLY A 237 -3.72 4.48 -19.53
CA GLY A 237 -2.97 3.29 -19.92
C GLY A 237 -1.68 3.13 -19.10
N ARG A 238 -1.74 3.48 -17.81
CA ARG A 238 -0.58 3.44 -16.89
C ARG A 238 -0.32 2.02 -16.38
N VAL A 239 0.93 1.73 -16.07
CA VAL A 239 1.30 0.51 -15.33
C VAL A 239 1.07 0.79 -13.85
N LEU A 240 0.29 -0.03 -13.17
CA LEU A 240 0.04 0.09 -11.73
C LEU A 240 1.10 -0.67 -10.92
N GLU A 241 1.42 -1.89 -11.34
CA GLU A 241 2.36 -2.79 -10.63
C GLU A 241 3.20 -3.57 -11.64
N ILE A 242 4.45 -3.88 -11.25
CA ILE A 242 5.27 -4.92 -11.88
C ILE A 242 5.66 -5.89 -10.75
N ILE A 243 4.94 -7.00 -10.62
CA ILE A 243 5.13 -7.97 -9.55
C ILE A 243 6.16 -9.02 -9.98
N ASP A 244 7.24 -9.17 -9.23
CA ASP A 244 8.10 -10.34 -9.29
C ASP A 244 7.44 -11.50 -8.53
N ARG A 245 7.11 -12.58 -9.24
CA ARG A 245 6.39 -13.72 -8.64
C ARG A 245 7.29 -14.53 -7.70
N LYS A 246 8.61 -14.50 -7.90
CA LYS A 246 9.57 -15.23 -7.06
C LYS A 246 9.63 -14.62 -5.66
N ASN A 247 9.91 -13.32 -5.56
CA ASN A 247 10.07 -12.62 -4.29
C ASN A 247 8.77 -12.04 -3.74
N ARG A 248 7.71 -11.99 -4.56
CA ARG A 248 6.38 -11.48 -4.20
C ARG A 248 6.44 -10.00 -3.81
N THR A 249 7.11 -9.22 -4.65
CA THR A 249 7.36 -7.79 -4.46
C THR A 249 6.94 -7.03 -5.71
N SER A 250 6.39 -5.82 -5.53
CA SER A 250 6.14 -4.90 -6.66
C SER A 250 7.33 -3.98 -6.84
N GLN A 251 7.86 -3.90 -8.05
CA GLN A 251 8.98 -3.02 -8.39
C GLN A 251 8.54 -1.57 -8.62
N VAL A 252 7.23 -1.35 -8.63
CA VAL A 252 6.57 -0.06 -8.85
C VAL A 252 5.81 0.31 -7.58
N ASN A 253 5.96 1.56 -7.16
CA ASN A 253 5.28 2.12 -6.02
C ASN A 253 3.79 2.28 -6.31
N ILE A 254 2.97 1.67 -5.47
CA ILE A 254 1.53 1.88 -5.46
C ILE A 254 1.05 2.04 -4.03
N ASN A 255 0.30 3.11 -3.79
CA ASN A 255 -0.45 3.23 -2.54
C ASN A 255 -1.87 2.70 -2.76
N TYR A 256 -2.11 1.46 -2.31
CA TYR A 256 -3.41 0.80 -2.45
C TYR A 256 -4.56 1.58 -1.77
N GLU A 257 -4.29 2.37 -0.73
CA GLU A 257 -5.31 3.20 -0.07
C GLU A 257 -5.84 4.34 -0.97
N LEU A 258 -5.07 4.73 -1.99
CA LEU A 258 -5.37 5.88 -2.84
C LEU A 258 -5.85 5.49 -4.23
N ILE A 259 -6.00 4.19 -4.52
CA ILE A 259 -6.46 3.69 -5.84
C ILE A 259 -7.79 4.32 -6.24
N SER A 260 -8.74 4.43 -5.32
CA SER A 260 -10.06 5.03 -5.62
C SER A 260 -10.03 6.51 -5.97
N ASN A 261 -8.89 7.16 -5.75
CA ASN A 261 -8.68 8.58 -6.03
C ASN A 261 -7.75 8.82 -7.22
N LEU A 262 -7.31 7.79 -7.94
CA LEU A 262 -6.37 7.93 -9.07
C LEU A 262 -6.88 8.89 -10.14
N GLN A 263 -8.17 8.83 -10.49
CA GLN A 263 -8.77 9.74 -11.49
C GLN A 263 -9.05 11.15 -10.97
N LYS A 264 -9.08 11.36 -9.64
CA LYS A 264 -9.52 12.61 -9.00
C LYS A 264 -8.37 13.41 -8.38
N GLY A 265 -7.24 12.77 -8.10
CA GLY A 265 -6.09 13.39 -7.46
C GLY A 265 -4.97 13.74 -8.44
N ARG A 266 -4.03 14.58 -7.97
CA ARG A 266 -2.73 14.80 -8.64
C ARG A 266 -1.73 13.67 -8.37
N TYR A 267 -2.19 12.51 -7.91
CA TYR A 267 -1.32 11.46 -7.39
C TYR A 267 -0.61 10.72 -8.53
N THR A 268 0.70 10.52 -8.36
CA THR A 268 1.62 10.05 -9.39
C THR A 268 2.02 8.58 -9.25
N TYR A 269 1.14 7.72 -8.72
CA TYR A 269 1.45 6.30 -8.55
C TYR A 269 1.58 5.54 -9.88
N GLY A 270 2.42 4.52 -9.88
CA GLY A 270 2.63 3.67 -11.05
C GLY A 270 3.71 4.17 -12.02
N ILE A 271 3.63 3.70 -13.27
CA ILE A 271 4.33 4.27 -14.42
C ILE A 271 3.29 4.91 -15.31
N TRP A 272 3.24 6.23 -15.29
CA TRP A 272 2.37 7.03 -16.14
C TRP A 272 3.20 7.84 -17.14
N ASP A 273 2.57 8.20 -18.24
CA ASP A 273 3.16 9.07 -19.24
C ASP A 273 2.10 10.01 -19.82
N GLN A 274 2.57 10.96 -20.61
CA GLN A 274 1.75 11.96 -21.25
C GLN A 274 2.35 12.38 -22.58
N LEU A 275 1.48 12.86 -23.46
CA LEU A 275 1.85 13.48 -24.72
C LEU A 275 1.29 14.90 -24.74
N ASN A 276 2.16 15.90 -24.88
CA ASN A 276 1.80 17.32 -24.87
C ASN A 276 0.98 17.71 -23.63
N ASN A 277 1.34 17.17 -22.45
CA ASN A 277 0.61 17.33 -21.18
C ASN A 277 -0.86 16.85 -21.23
N GLN A 278 -1.19 15.96 -22.16
CA GLN A 278 -2.49 15.32 -22.29
C GLN A 278 -2.36 13.81 -22.03
N LEU A 279 -3.51 13.16 -21.94
CA LEU A 279 -3.66 11.70 -21.87
C LEU A 279 -3.22 11.01 -20.57
N ARG A 280 -2.50 11.69 -19.66
CA ARG A 280 -2.07 11.10 -18.37
C ARG A 280 -3.17 10.37 -17.60
N ASP A 281 -4.36 10.99 -17.52
CA ASP A 281 -5.50 10.46 -16.77
C ASP A 281 -6.69 10.16 -17.70
N SER A 282 -6.48 10.21 -19.03
CA SER A 282 -7.55 9.99 -20.01
C SER A 282 -7.67 8.50 -20.35
N PRO A 283 -8.86 7.98 -20.66
CA PRO A 283 -9.00 6.60 -21.07
C PRO A 283 -8.32 6.34 -22.41
N PHE A 284 -7.66 5.20 -22.52
CA PHE A 284 -7.11 4.65 -23.75
C PHE A 284 -8.02 3.55 -24.28
N LYS A 285 -8.19 3.51 -25.60
CA LYS A 285 -8.85 2.41 -26.29
C LYS A 285 -7.94 1.19 -26.29
N VAL A 286 -8.49 0.04 -25.91
CA VAL A 286 -7.79 -1.25 -26.05
C VAL A 286 -7.94 -1.72 -27.49
N LEU A 287 -6.84 -1.74 -28.24
CA LEU A 287 -6.80 -2.23 -29.62
C LEU A 287 -6.61 -3.75 -29.66
N LYS A 288 -5.79 -4.30 -28.76
CA LYS A 288 -5.52 -5.73 -28.65
C LYS A 288 -5.28 -6.12 -27.19
N ALA A 289 -5.79 -7.29 -26.81
CA ALA A 289 -5.50 -7.95 -25.54
C ALA A 289 -5.37 -9.45 -25.81
N GLU A 290 -4.14 -9.89 -26.06
CA GLU A 290 -3.78 -11.27 -26.45
C GLU A 290 -2.77 -11.80 -25.43
N SER A 291 -2.61 -13.12 -25.27
CA SER A 291 -1.70 -13.70 -24.28
C SER A 291 -0.31 -13.04 -24.28
N GLY A 292 0.06 -12.43 -23.16
CA GLY A 292 1.36 -11.76 -23.02
C GLY A 292 1.45 -10.36 -23.63
N ARG A 293 0.39 -9.82 -24.24
CA ARG A 293 0.41 -8.56 -24.98
C ARG A 293 -0.84 -7.69 -24.78
N LEU A 294 -0.64 -6.38 -24.61
CA LEU A 294 -1.71 -5.37 -24.54
C LEU A 294 -1.34 -4.17 -25.42
N VAL A 295 -2.25 -3.79 -26.33
CA VAL A 295 -2.06 -2.62 -27.18
C VAL A 295 -3.13 -1.59 -26.87
N LEU A 296 -2.69 -0.39 -26.49
CA LEU A 296 -3.53 0.73 -26.10
C LEU A 296 -3.33 1.91 -27.06
N GLU A 297 -4.39 2.66 -27.34
CA GLU A 297 -4.35 3.87 -28.16
C GLU A 297 -5.09 5.02 -27.48
N GLY A 298 -4.42 6.17 -27.38
CA GLY A 298 -5.02 7.45 -27.00
C GLY A 298 -4.81 8.46 -28.11
N THR A 299 -5.67 9.47 -28.19
CA THR A 299 -5.58 10.52 -29.22
C THR A 299 -5.64 11.89 -28.58
N THR A 300 -4.67 12.75 -28.88
CA THR A 300 -4.70 14.15 -28.39
C THR A 300 -5.70 15.00 -29.17
N LYS A 301 -6.03 16.18 -28.64
CA LYS A 301 -6.91 17.15 -29.33
C LYS A 301 -6.37 17.57 -30.70
N GLU A 302 -5.05 17.55 -30.88
CA GLU A 302 -4.34 17.90 -32.10
C GLU A 302 -4.24 16.74 -33.11
N LYS A 303 -4.96 15.64 -32.86
CA LYS A 303 -4.96 14.41 -33.70
C LYS A 303 -3.59 13.73 -33.76
N LEU A 304 -2.84 13.74 -32.65
CA LEU A 304 -1.73 12.81 -32.49
C LEU A 304 -2.27 11.49 -31.94
N SER A 305 -2.13 10.40 -32.71
CA SER A 305 -2.36 9.04 -32.20
C SER A 305 -1.15 8.63 -31.36
N PHE A 306 -1.40 8.10 -30.17
CA PHE A 306 -0.41 7.64 -29.21
C PHE A 306 -0.68 6.18 -28.87
N VAL A 307 0.11 5.29 -29.47
CA VAL A 307 -0.01 3.84 -29.32
C VAL A 307 1.06 3.32 -28.36
N LYS A 308 0.61 2.51 -27.40
CA LYS A 308 1.44 1.77 -26.44
C LYS A 308 1.26 0.28 -26.67
N ASP A 309 2.31 -0.39 -27.13
CA ASP A 309 2.32 -1.83 -27.37
C ASP A 309 3.19 -2.52 -26.31
N TRP A 310 2.52 -3.10 -25.31
CA TRP A 310 3.13 -3.79 -24.18
C TRP A 310 3.23 -5.28 -24.46
N CYS A 311 4.41 -5.85 -24.28
CA CYS A 311 4.65 -7.30 -24.38
C CYS A 311 5.43 -7.80 -23.16
N LEU A 312 5.04 -8.94 -22.60
CA LEU A 312 5.69 -9.57 -21.46
C LEU A 312 6.30 -10.91 -21.85
N GLU A 313 7.62 -11.00 -21.89
CA GLU A 313 8.37 -12.19 -22.28
C GLU A 313 9.41 -12.53 -21.22
N LYS A 314 9.38 -13.76 -20.67
CA LYS A 314 10.25 -14.17 -19.56
C LYS A 314 10.17 -13.14 -18.42
N ASN A 315 11.32 -12.65 -17.96
CA ASN A 315 11.44 -11.61 -16.93
C ASN A 315 11.51 -10.19 -17.51
N GLN A 316 11.02 -9.98 -18.73
CA GLN A 316 11.09 -8.70 -19.45
C GLN A 316 9.70 -8.17 -19.78
N LEU A 317 9.42 -6.93 -19.38
CA LEU A 317 8.31 -6.13 -19.86
C LEU A 317 8.83 -5.16 -20.91
N ARG A 318 8.28 -5.19 -22.12
CA ARG A 318 8.65 -4.34 -23.24
C ARG A 318 7.50 -3.40 -23.59
N LEU A 319 7.83 -2.14 -23.82
CA LEU A 319 6.95 -1.11 -24.36
C LEU A 319 7.49 -0.62 -25.69
N LYS A 320 6.70 -0.76 -26.76
CA LYS A 320 6.92 -0.06 -28.02
C LYS A 320 5.93 1.10 -28.10
N LEU A 321 6.46 2.31 -28.23
CA LEU A 321 5.69 3.53 -28.40
C LEU A 321 5.67 3.93 -29.86
N GLN A 322 4.50 4.38 -30.31
CA GLN A 322 4.36 5.07 -31.58
C GLN A 322 3.49 6.31 -31.38
N ILE A 323 4.01 7.46 -31.81
CA ILE A 323 3.27 8.72 -31.87
C ILE A 323 3.16 9.10 -33.34
N ARG A 324 1.94 9.16 -33.86
CA ARG A 324 1.68 9.45 -35.27
C ARG A 324 0.83 10.70 -35.41
N ASN A 325 1.24 11.59 -36.32
CA ASN A 325 0.47 12.77 -36.66
C ASN A 325 -0.61 12.43 -37.69
N GLU A 326 -1.86 12.37 -37.25
CA GLU A 326 -3.04 12.13 -38.09
C GLU A 326 -3.71 13.44 -38.55
N SER A 327 -3.12 14.59 -38.23
CA SER A 327 -3.58 15.90 -38.72
C SER A 327 -2.98 16.23 -40.08
N GLU A 328 -3.56 17.24 -40.74
CA GLU A 328 -3.07 17.79 -42.00
C GLU A 328 -1.96 18.84 -41.79
N GLN A 329 -1.60 19.16 -40.54
CA GLN A 329 -0.62 20.17 -40.19
C GLN A 329 0.58 19.57 -39.46
N GLU A 330 1.73 20.25 -39.48
CA GLU A 330 2.86 19.88 -38.63
C GLU A 330 2.48 20.03 -37.15
N GLN A 331 2.78 19.01 -36.33
CA GLN A 331 2.47 19.01 -34.90
C GLN A 331 3.73 18.92 -34.06
N GLY A 332 3.81 19.72 -32.99
CA GLY A 332 4.83 19.56 -31.97
C GLY A 332 4.56 18.33 -31.11
N ILE A 333 5.62 17.62 -30.71
CA ILE A 333 5.53 16.48 -29.80
C ILE A 333 6.41 16.69 -28.56
N ASN A 334 5.85 16.41 -27.40
CA ASN A 334 6.52 16.39 -26.11
C ASN A 334 6.03 15.17 -25.32
N TYR A 335 6.82 14.11 -25.36
CA TYR A 335 6.59 12.90 -24.58
C TYR A 335 7.29 13.01 -23.23
N TYR A 336 6.58 12.63 -22.18
CA TYR A 336 7.08 12.60 -20.81
C TYR A 336 6.58 11.34 -20.10
N MET A 337 7.48 10.52 -19.58
CA MET A 337 7.17 9.37 -18.73
C MET A 337 7.72 9.59 -17.33
N HIS A 338 6.90 9.27 -16.33
CA HIS A 338 7.27 9.34 -14.93
C HIS A 338 6.90 8.03 -14.22
N PRO A 339 7.89 7.17 -13.95
CA PRO A 339 7.71 6.02 -13.10
C PRO A 339 7.89 6.36 -11.62
N GLU A 340 7.25 5.61 -10.73
CA GLU A 340 7.61 5.56 -9.31
C GLU A 340 8.07 4.13 -8.97
N TYR A 341 9.34 3.95 -8.67
CA TYR A 341 9.95 2.65 -8.39
C TYR A 341 10.17 2.43 -6.90
N THR A 342 10.06 1.16 -6.52
CA THR A 342 10.34 0.57 -5.20
C THR A 342 10.95 -0.81 -5.44
N VAL A 343 12.13 -0.86 -6.05
CA VAL A 343 12.79 -2.14 -6.39
C VAL A 343 13.00 -2.95 -5.11
N GLY A 344 12.72 -4.26 -5.14
CA GLY A 344 12.71 -5.06 -3.91
C GLY A 344 11.44 -4.92 -3.07
N GLY A 345 10.44 -4.14 -3.53
CA GLY A 345 9.18 -3.88 -2.82
C GLY A 345 9.20 -2.66 -1.90
N THR A 346 10.36 -2.04 -1.67
CA THR A 346 10.50 -0.87 -0.80
C THR A 346 11.53 0.10 -1.38
N GLY A 347 11.24 1.40 -1.38
CA GLY A 347 12.23 2.42 -1.68
C GLY A 347 13.02 2.80 -0.43
N ASP A 348 14.24 2.30 -0.26
CA ASP A 348 15.05 2.47 0.96
C ASP A 348 16.43 3.09 0.65
N SER A 349 16.72 4.24 1.26
CA SER A 349 17.96 5.00 1.01
C SER A 349 19.25 4.29 1.46
N VAL A 350 19.13 3.23 2.26
CA VAL A 350 20.25 2.43 2.72
C VAL A 350 20.56 1.32 1.73
N SER A 351 19.53 0.69 1.15
CA SER A 351 19.72 -0.54 0.35
C SER A 351 19.63 -0.35 -1.16
N ASP A 352 18.90 0.66 -1.65
CA ASP A 352 18.72 0.88 -3.08
C ASP A 352 19.88 1.65 -3.71
N VAL A 353 20.46 1.07 -4.75
CA VAL A 353 21.62 1.63 -5.47
C VAL A 353 21.33 1.70 -6.97
N PHE A 354 21.35 2.92 -7.51
CA PHE A 354 21.31 3.18 -8.94
C PHE A 354 22.65 2.80 -9.58
N LEU A 355 22.57 2.17 -10.74
CA LEU A 355 23.69 1.79 -11.59
C LEU A 355 23.56 2.52 -12.93
N LEU A 356 24.50 3.42 -13.20
CA LEU A 356 24.47 4.33 -14.34
C LEU A 356 25.75 4.13 -15.18
N PRO A 357 25.67 3.66 -16.43
CA PRO A 357 26.84 3.53 -17.30
C PRO A 357 27.40 4.92 -17.66
N ALA A 358 28.65 5.18 -17.33
CA ALA A 358 29.37 6.42 -17.62
C ALA A 358 30.73 6.14 -18.28
N ALA A 359 31.47 7.19 -18.65
CA ALA A 359 32.75 7.07 -19.35
C ALA A 359 33.81 6.30 -18.53
N GLU A 360 33.80 6.46 -17.21
CA GLU A 360 34.72 5.81 -16.27
C GLU A 360 34.24 4.40 -15.82
N GLY A 361 33.15 3.90 -16.41
CA GLY A 361 32.49 2.66 -16.01
C GLY A 361 31.12 2.88 -15.36
N ILE A 362 30.66 1.95 -14.53
CA ILE A 362 29.34 2.03 -13.89
C ILE A 362 29.41 2.90 -12.63
N VAL A 363 28.77 4.06 -12.67
CA VAL A 363 28.56 4.93 -11.52
C VAL A 363 27.49 4.32 -10.62
N ARG A 364 27.79 4.27 -9.32
CA ARG A 364 26.88 3.80 -8.27
C ARG A 364 26.38 5.00 -7.48
N MET A 365 25.07 5.17 -7.40
CA MET A 365 24.47 6.27 -6.66
C MET A 365 23.41 5.73 -5.69
N PRO A 366 23.53 5.95 -4.38
CA PRO A 366 22.51 5.53 -3.43
C PRO A 366 21.22 6.32 -3.63
N PHE A 367 20.08 5.68 -3.41
CA PHE A 367 18.83 6.40 -3.21
C PHE A 367 18.95 7.32 -1.99
N TRP A 368 18.38 8.52 -2.06
CA TRP A 368 18.33 9.46 -0.95
C TRP A 368 16.88 9.86 -0.70
N THR A 369 16.42 9.75 0.55
CA THR A 369 15.04 10.05 0.96
C THR A 369 14.67 11.53 0.94
N GLY A 370 15.64 12.42 0.65
CA GLY A 370 15.36 13.84 0.46
C GLY A 370 14.63 14.10 -0.86
N LEU A 371 13.57 14.89 -0.80
CA LEU A 371 12.80 15.29 -1.97
C LEU A 371 13.64 16.13 -2.92
N GLY A 372 13.70 15.74 -4.20
CA GLY A 372 14.22 16.61 -5.25
C GLY A 372 14.84 15.92 -6.45
N GLU A 373 15.23 16.75 -7.40
CA GLU A 373 15.86 16.33 -8.65
C GLU A 373 17.35 16.00 -8.44
N LYS A 374 17.81 14.95 -9.13
CA LYS A 374 19.22 14.59 -9.24
C LYS A 374 19.59 14.39 -10.71
N LYS A 375 20.83 14.75 -11.04
CA LYS A 375 21.36 14.54 -12.39
C LYS A 375 21.90 13.12 -12.51
N THR A 376 21.49 12.41 -13.56
CA THR A 376 22.07 11.12 -13.98
C THR A 376 23.51 11.25 -14.48
N GLY A 377 23.89 12.43 -14.99
CA GLY A 377 25.11 12.60 -15.78
C GLY A 377 24.87 12.26 -17.25
N ILE A 378 25.94 12.04 -18.01
CA ILE A 378 25.85 11.56 -19.40
C ILE A 378 25.98 10.05 -19.37
N LEU A 379 24.92 9.33 -19.75
CA LEU A 379 24.98 7.89 -19.90
C LEU A 379 25.73 7.52 -21.18
N THR A 380 26.71 6.61 -21.07
CA THR A 380 27.49 6.10 -22.21
C THR A 380 26.83 4.91 -22.89
N GLU A 381 25.91 4.24 -22.21
CA GLU A 381 25.11 3.14 -22.74
C GLU A 381 23.62 3.46 -22.59
N LYS A 382 22.77 2.87 -23.44
CA LYS A 382 21.32 3.13 -23.44
C LYS A 382 20.56 2.25 -22.41
N TRP A 383 21.06 2.21 -21.18
CA TRP A 383 20.40 1.54 -20.06
C TRP A 383 20.73 2.21 -18.72
N TRP A 384 19.88 1.97 -17.73
CA TRP A 384 20.16 2.23 -16.32
C TRP A 384 19.55 1.10 -15.49
N GLY A 385 19.90 1.00 -14.20
CA GLY A 385 19.22 0.07 -13.31
C GLY A 385 19.27 0.47 -11.84
N VAL A 386 18.53 -0.24 -11.02
CA VAL A 386 18.53 -0.12 -9.56
C VAL A 386 18.61 -1.51 -8.96
N LEU A 387 19.54 -1.68 -8.03
CA LEU A 387 19.74 -2.89 -7.23
C LEU A 387 19.29 -2.62 -5.81
N ASP A 388 18.36 -3.41 -5.29
CA ASP A 388 18.13 -3.49 -3.86
C ASP A 388 19.14 -4.47 -3.26
N THR A 389 20.06 -3.96 -2.46
CA THR A 389 21.17 -4.76 -1.89
C THR A 389 20.72 -5.73 -0.79
N VAL A 390 19.51 -5.56 -0.25
CA VAL A 390 18.96 -6.43 0.80
C VAL A 390 18.27 -7.67 0.25
N SER A 391 17.52 -7.57 -0.84
CA SER A 391 16.90 -8.71 -1.53
C SER A 391 17.81 -9.29 -2.61
N GLY A 392 18.62 -8.44 -3.27
CA GLY A 392 19.34 -8.80 -4.49
C GLY A 392 18.50 -8.68 -5.75
N GLU A 393 17.31 -8.09 -5.66
CA GLU A 393 16.49 -7.74 -6.81
C GLU A 393 17.12 -6.59 -7.59
N PHE A 394 17.15 -6.74 -8.91
CA PHE A 394 17.70 -5.76 -9.82
C PHE A 394 16.72 -5.47 -10.95
N LEU A 395 16.31 -4.21 -11.05
CA LEU A 395 15.54 -3.70 -12.18
C LEU A 395 16.51 -2.99 -13.13
N ARG A 396 16.57 -3.44 -14.39
CA ARG A 396 17.24 -2.74 -15.49
C ARG A 396 16.21 -2.21 -16.45
N GLN A 397 16.37 -0.97 -16.90
CA GLN A 397 15.64 -0.45 -18.05
C GLN A 397 16.60 -0.15 -19.19
N ASP A 398 16.41 -0.85 -20.31
CA ASP A 398 17.00 -0.50 -21.60
C ASP A 398 16.05 0.43 -22.35
N PHE A 399 16.58 1.38 -23.10
CA PHE A 399 15.77 2.29 -23.91
C PHE A 399 16.41 2.49 -25.28
N SER A 400 15.58 2.61 -26.32
CA SER A 400 16.05 2.93 -27.65
C SER A 400 15.15 3.96 -28.32
N ALA A 401 15.68 5.18 -28.40
CA ALA A 401 15.27 6.21 -29.34
C ALA A 401 16.45 7.16 -29.54
N ASP A 402 16.70 7.60 -30.76
CA ASP A 402 17.74 8.60 -31.03
C ASP A 402 17.33 10.00 -30.53
N ASN A 403 16.05 10.17 -30.16
CA ASN A 403 15.48 11.42 -29.69
C ASN A 403 14.90 11.34 -28.26
N PHE A 404 15.45 10.48 -27.40
CA PHE A 404 15.29 10.64 -25.96
C PHE A 404 16.34 11.61 -25.41
N GLN A 405 15.94 12.43 -24.44
CA GLN A 405 16.90 13.13 -23.58
C GLN A 405 17.60 12.13 -22.67
N GLN A 406 18.69 12.58 -22.03
CA GLN A 406 19.26 11.83 -20.91
C GLN A 406 18.16 11.62 -19.86
N PRO A 407 18.02 10.41 -19.29
CA PRO A 407 17.06 10.17 -18.21
C PRO A 407 17.34 11.13 -17.06
N GLY A 408 16.32 11.57 -16.35
CA GLY A 408 16.50 12.37 -15.14
C GLY A 408 16.00 11.64 -13.90
N ILE A 409 16.51 12.03 -12.74
CA ILE A 409 16.17 11.36 -11.47
C ILE A 409 15.37 12.31 -10.60
N TRP A 410 14.28 11.78 -10.04
CA TRP A 410 13.55 12.43 -8.97
C TRP A 410 13.48 11.50 -7.76
N PHE A 411 13.89 12.00 -6.60
CA PHE A 411 13.76 11.29 -5.34
C PHE A 411 12.50 11.74 -4.60
N GLY A 412 11.66 10.76 -4.29
CA GLY A 412 10.44 10.88 -3.50
C GLY A 412 10.64 10.43 -2.06
N GLN A 413 9.61 10.57 -1.23
CA GLN A 413 9.58 9.97 0.11
C GLN A 413 9.22 8.49 0.00
N GLY A 414 10.23 7.62 -0.03
CA GLY A 414 10.05 6.15 -0.07
C GLY A 414 9.84 5.55 -1.45
N ALA A 415 10.05 6.32 -2.51
CA ALA A 415 10.06 5.87 -3.91
C ALA A 415 10.96 6.80 -4.73
N TYR A 416 11.35 6.38 -5.93
CA TYR A 416 12.19 7.16 -6.82
C TYR A 416 11.82 6.99 -8.28
N SER A 417 12.20 7.95 -9.11
CA SER A 417 11.82 8.01 -10.51
C SER A 417 13.04 8.14 -11.38
N MET A 418 13.03 7.44 -12.51
CA MET A 418 13.89 7.71 -13.65
C MET A 418 13.00 8.15 -14.82
N TYR A 419 12.77 9.45 -14.96
CA TYR A 419 11.86 9.97 -15.96
C TYR A 419 12.52 10.05 -17.34
N MET A 420 11.72 9.81 -18.38
CA MET A 420 12.15 9.76 -19.78
C MET A 420 11.40 10.81 -20.60
N ASN A 421 12.14 11.65 -21.32
CA ASN A 421 11.59 12.77 -22.09
C ASN A 421 12.02 12.69 -23.54
N SER A 422 11.14 13.04 -24.47
CA SER A 422 11.55 13.34 -25.85
C SER A 422 12.45 14.58 -25.88
N VAL A 423 13.34 14.69 -26.89
CA VAL A 423 14.12 15.91 -27.12
C VAL A 423 13.21 17.12 -27.33
N ALA A 424 13.63 18.28 -26.83
CA ALA A 424 12.84 19.50 -26.93
C ALA A 424 12.65 19.95 -28.39
N GLY A 425 11.48 20.50 -28.71
CA GLY A 425 11.19 21.09 -30.02
C GLY A 425 10.95 20.08 -31.14
N MET A 426 10.78 18.80 -30.83
CA MET A 426 10.43 17.78 -31.81
C MET A 426 9.10 18.09 -32.49
N LYS A 427 9.04 17.81 -33.79
CA LYS A 427 7.84 17.98 -34.61
C LYS A 427 7.64 16.79 -35.55
N LEU A 428 6.39 16.53 -35.89
CA LEU A 428 5.98 15.52 -36.85
C LEU A 428 5.21 16.17 -38.00
N LEU A 429 5.66 15.94 -39.23
CA LEU A 429 4.89 16.25 -40.43
C LEU A 429 3.63 15.37 -40.52
N PRO A 430 2.60 15.78 -41.29
CA PRO A 430 1.40 14.97 -41.54
C PRO A 430 1.75 13.52 -41.96
N GLY A 431 1.11 12.55 -41.31
CA GLY A 431 1.31 11.12 -41.55
C GLY A 431 2.65 10.54 -41.08
N LYS A 432 3.55 11.34 -40.49
CA LYS A 432 4.82 10.85 -39.93
C LYS A 432 4.65 10.35 -38.51
N SER A 433 5.56 9.47 -38.11
CA SER A 433 5.55 8.83 -36.79
C SER A 433 6.90 8.96 -36.11
N TRP A 434 6.86 9.14 -34.80
CA TRP A 434 7.99 8.91 -33.91
C TRP A 434 7.79 7.57 -33.20
N ASN A 435 8.87 6.79 -33.07
CA ASN A 435 8.84 5.50 -32.39
C ASN A 435 9.93 5.48 -31.32
N ALA A 436 9.63 4.80 -30.21
CA ALA A 436 10.58 4.57 -29.13
C ALA A 436 10.32 3.21 -28.50
N GLU A 437 11.33 2.62 -27.87
CA GLU A 437 11.20 1.37 -27.13
C GLU A 437 11.82 1.48 -25.74
N MET A 438 11.18 0.86 -24.75
CA MET A 438 11.71 0.67 -23.41
C MET A 438 11.50 -0.78 -22.98
N VAL A 439 12.49 -1.35 -22.29
CA VAL A 439 12.44 -2.73 -21.80
C VAL A 439 12.86 -2.76 -20.34
N TRP A 440 11.96 -3.16 -19.46
CA TRP A 440 12.23 -3.45 -18.06
C TRP A 440 12.61 -4.91 -17.92
N THR A 441 13.80 -5.21 -17.39
CA THR A 441 14.26 -6.56 -17.06
C THR A 441 14.39 -6.68 -15.55
N ILE A 442 13.72 -7.66 -14.95
CA ILE A 442 13.82 -7.96 -13.51
C ILE A 442 14.71 -9.17 -13.30
N LEU A 443 15.78 -9.01 -12.53
CA LEU A 443 16.74 -10.07 -12.21
C LEU A 443 16.81 -10.27 -10.70
N ASN A 444 16.98 -11.53 -10.30
CA ASN A 444 17.04 -11.95 -8.90
C ASN A 444 18.45 -12.42 -8.54
N ASP A 445 18.79 -12.39 -7.24
CA ASP A 445 20.05 -12.88 -6.66
C ASP A 445 21.32 -12.17 -7.17
N ARG A 446 21.22 -10.90 -7.56
CA ARG A 446 22.31 -10.14 -8.22
C ARG A 446 23.32 -9.48 -7.28
N LYS A 447 23.22 -9.67 -5.96
CA LYS A 447 24.12 -9.01 -4.98
C LYS A 447 25.59 -9.23 -5.32
N LYS A 448 25.95 -10.48 -5.64
CA LYS A 448 27.34 -10.89 -5.92
C LYS A 448 27.94 -10.21 -7.15
N ASP A 449 27.11 -9.85 -8.12
CA ASP A 449 27.57 -9.23 -9.37
C ASP A 449 27.99 -7.77 -9.17
N PHE A 450 27.61 -7.17 -8.04
CA PHE A 450 27.83 -5.76 -7.75
C PHE A 450 28.51 -5.51 -6.39
N ASP A 451 28.81 -6.54 -5.59
CA ASP A 451 29.38 -6.37 -4.24
C ASP A 451 30.86 -5.95 -4.21
N GLY A 452 31.55 -5.85 -5.35
CA GLY A 452 32.87 -5.19 -5.40
C GLY A 452 33.97 -5.78 -4.51
N ARG A 453 33.72 -6.90 -3.81
CA ARG A 453 34.77 -7.81 -3.36
C ARG A 453 35.32 -8.49 -4.61
N THR A 454 36.18 -7.75 -5.30
CA THR A 454 37.34 -8.37 -5.89
C THR A 454 38.01 -9.12 -4.74
N ASP A 455 38.00 -10.45 -4.80
CA ASP A 455 38.89 -11.26 -3.99
C ASP A 455 40.32 -10.83 -4.36
N LYS A 456 40.80 -9.81 -3.67
CA LYS A 456 42.22 -9.54 -3.49
C LYS A 456 42.71 -10.48 -2.40
N ASP A 457 42.74 -11.76 -2.75
CA ASP A 457 43.49 -12.86 -2.14
C ASP A 457 43.36 -13.98 -3.19
N GLY A 458 44.30 -14.26 -4.08
CA GLY A 458 45.72 -14.44 -3.82
C GLY A 458 46.06 -15.92 -4.07
N LYS A 459 46.60 -16.19 -5.27
CA LYS A 459 47.19 -17.44 -5.81
C LYS A 459 46.29 -18.39 -6.58
#